data_AF-R5GCT6-F1
#
_entry.id   AF-R5GCT6-F1
#
_cell.length_a   1.000
_cell.length_b   1.000
_cell.length_c   1.000
_cell.angle_alpha   90.00
_cell.angle_beta   90.00
_cell.angle_gamma   90.00
#
_symmetry.space_group_name_H-M   'P 1'
#
loop_
_entity.id
_entity.type
_entity.pdbx_description
1 polymer ?
#
loop_
_entity_poly.entity_id
_entity_poly.type
_entity_poly.pdbx_seq_one_letter_code
_entity_poly.pdbx_strand_id
1 'polypeptide(L)'
;MIDNLKKLFPLLSGTLLLLCAMSCQRSYNDPEPEDYATLFPFKGIEKPKISYEDQVRQVCDPYEALESYSYPGVEISEGKRKYTVTLTCQFTERGAVPDEVYSRFIVKYIGEDKQIHIIGSSTSVSGAEEIMTLEEPYEVTIEAESGYPMYLSVNGTAPRESNITASIRAVSEDGLTVVKELKVSQTQNREGQDYISQPFCEYIILP
;
A
#
# COMPACT_ATOMS: atom_id res chain seq x y z
N MET A 1 -103.57 -17.58 19.91
CA MET A 1 -102.23 -16.96 19.99
C MET A 1 -101.18 -17.99 20.44
N ILE A 2 -101.12 -19.18 19.81
CA ILE A 2 -100.20 -20.26 20.25
C ILE A 2 -99.56 -21.00 19.05
N ASP A 3 -100.13 -20.93 17.84
CA ASP A 3 -99.64 -21.74 16.70
C ASP A 3 -98.43 -21.19 15.93
N ASN A 4 -98.08 -19.91 16.12
CA ASN A 4 -96.91 -19.31 15.43
C ASN A 4 -95.57 -19.57 16.13
N LEU A 5 -95.58 -20.08 17.38
CA LEU A 5 -94.34 -20.30 18.14
C LEU A 5 -93.65 -21.64 17.79
N LYS A 6 -94.41 -22.63 17.29
CA LYS A 6 -93.89 -23.98 16.96
C LYS A 6 -93.16 -24.06 15.62
N LYS A 7 -93.36 -23.08 14.72
CA LYS A 7 -92.66 -22.99 13.43
C LYS A 7 -91.37 -22.16 13.48
N LEU A 8 -91.16 -21.38 14.55
CA LEU A 8 -89.97 -20.55 14.72
C LEU A 8 -88.75 -21.36 15.20
N PHE A 9 -88.98 -22.42 15.99
CA PHE A 9 -87.91 -23.24 16.58
C PHE A 9 -87.06 -24.03 15.57
N PRO A 10 -87.61 -24.70 14.54
CA PRO A 10 -86.78 -25.38 13.54
C PRO A 10 -86.09 -24.40 12.59
N LEU A 11 -86.62 -23.18 12.42
CA LEU A 11 -86.05 -22.16 11.55
C LEU A 11 -84.84 -21.46 12.19
N LEU A 12 -84.89 -21.20 13.51
CA LEU A 12 -83.75 -20.67 14.29
C LEU A 12 -82.63 -21.71 14.49
N SER A 13 -82.99 -22.99 14.64
CA SER A 13 -82.00 -24.07 14.82
C SER A 13 -81.22 -24.34 13.52
N GLY A 14 -81.87 -24.28 12.35
CA GLY A 14 -81.19 -24.45 11.06
C GLY A 14 -80.28 -23.28 10.68
N THR A 15 -80.64 -22.05 11.06
CA THR A 15 -79.79 -20.86 10.78
C THR A 15 -78.56 -20.80 11.67
N LEU A 16 -78.65 -21.25 12.93
CA LEU A 16 -77.50 -21.30 13.85
C LEU A 16 -76.44 -22.34 13.41
N LEU A 17 -76.88 -23.49 12.86
CA LEU A 17 -75.98 -24.51 12.30
C LEU A 17 -75.29 -24.06 11.02
N LEU A 18 -75.95 -23.26 10.16
CA LEU A 18 -75.29 -22.65 8.99
C LEU A 18 -74.29 -21.55 9.37
N LEU A 19 -74.58 -20.77 10.42
CA LEU A 19 -73.67 -19.73 10.92
C LEU A 19 -72.41 -20.32 11.56
N CYS A 20 -72.49 -21.49 12.20
CA CYS A 20 -71.32 -22.21 12.73
C CYS A 20 -70.46 -22.87 11.64
N ALA A 21 -71.01 -23.21 10.48
CA ALA A 21 -70.24 -23.74 9.35
C ALA A 21 -69.51 -22.66 8.53
N MET A 22 -69.82 -21.38 8.76
CA MET A 22 -69.22 -20.22 8.09
C MET A 22 -68.14 -19.53 8.94
N SER A 23 -67.66 -20.15 10.02
CA SER A 23 -66.42 -19.70 10.66
C SER A 23 -65.27 -19.91 9.68
N CYS A 24 -64.93 -18.87 8.93
CA CYS A 24 -63.73 -18.80 8.09
C CYS A 24 -62.52 -19.18 8.94
N GLN A 25 -62.03 -20.41 8.80
CA GLN A 25 -60.66 -20.74 9.16
C GLN A 25 -59.78 -19.95 8.18
N ARG A 26 -59.36 -18.74 8.57
CA ARG A 26 -58.21 -18.10 7.93
C ARG A 26 -57.03 -19.00 8.23
N SER A 27 -56.68 -19.87 7.29
CA SER A 27 -55.39 -20.53 7.28
C SER A 27 -54.35 -19.42 7.19
N TYR A 28 -53.74 -19.08 8.32
CA TYR A 28 -52.52 -18.31 8.34
C TYR A 28 -51.47 -19.23 7.74
N ASN A 29 -51.28 -19.13 6.42
CA ASN A 29 -50.12 -19.72 5.80
C ASN A 29 -48.96 -18.84 6.25
N ASP A 30 -48.04 -19.42 7.04
CA ASP A 30 -46.76 -18.77 7.27
C ASP A 30 -46.19 -18.41 5.90
N PRO A 31 -45.73 -17.17 5.69
CA PRO A 31 -45.03 -16.82 4.47
C PRO A 31 -43.87 -17.80 4.29
N GLU A 32 -43.62 -18.22 3.05
CA GLU A 32 -42.51 -19.10 2.76
C GLU A 32 -41.22 -18.50 3.32
N PRO A 33 -40.36 -19.30 3.98
CA PRO A 33 -39.12 -18.81 4.56
C PRO A 33 -38.29 -18.08 3.50
N GLU A 34 -37.86 -16.85 3.78
CA GLU A 34 -37.02 -16.09 2.86
C GLU A 34 -35.67 -16.82 2.65
N ASP A 35 -35.35 -17.10 1.39
CA ASP A 35 -34.07 -17.67 1.02
C ASP A 35 -32.97 -16.59 0.99
N TYR A 36 -32.43 -16.29 2.17
CA TYR A 36 -31.34 -15.34 2.34
C TYR A 36 -30.08 -15.70 1.53
N ALA A 37 -29.86 -16.97 1.18
CA ALA A 37 -28.71 -17.38 0.38
C ALA A 37 -28.86 -16.94 -1.08
N THR A 38 -30.10 -16.91 -1.59
CA THR A 38 -30.41 -16.38 -2.92
C THR A 38 -30.48 -14.86 -2.94
N LEU A 39 -31.00 -14.25 -1.87
CA LEU A 39 -31.12 -12.79 -1.76
C LEU A 39 -29.75 -12.11 -1.58
N PHE A 40 -28.83 -12.77 -0.88
CA PHE A 40 -27.49 -12.26 -0.60
C PHE A 40 -26.44 -13.33 -0.89
N PRO A 41 -26.24 -13.69 -2.18
CA PRO A 41 -25.25 -14.67 -2.53
C PRO A 41 -23.87 -14.16 -2.13
N PHE A 42 -23.16 -14.93 -1.30
CA PHE A 42 -21.81 -14.59 -0.90
C PHE A 42 -20.89 -14.64 -2.12
N LYS A 43 -20.50 -13.47 -2.63
CA LYS A 43 -19.62 -13.35 -3.81
C LYS A 43 -18.14 -13.59 -3.49
N GLY A 44 -17.83 -14.02 -2.27
CA GLY A 44 -16.46 -14.08 -1.76
C GLY A 44 -16.05 -12.77 -1.08
N ILE A 45 -14.80 -12.74 -0.61
CA ILE A 45 -14.19 -11.54 -0.04
C ILE A 45 -13.67 -10.70 -1.21
N GLU A 46 -14.34 -9.59 -1.53
CA GLU A 46 -13.77 -8.58 -2.43
C GLU A 46 -12.52 -7.98 -1.76
N LYS A 47 -11.35 -8.17 -2.38
CA LYS A 47 -10.13 -7.50 -1.91
C LYS A 47 -10.32 -5.99 -2.10
N PRO A 48 -9.93 -5.17 -1.12
CA PRO A 48 -9.98 -3.72 -1.28
C PRO A 48 -9.15 -3.33 -2.52
N LYS A 49 -9.74 -2.49 -3.39
CA LYS A 49 -8.99 -1.88 -4.48
C LYS A 49 -7.96 -0.94 -3.87
N ILE A 50 -6.68 -1.24 -4.05
CA ILE A 50 -5.60 -0.35 -3.64
C ILE A 50 -5.59 0.82 -4.62
N SER A 51 -5.77 2.04 -4.11
CA SER A 51 -5.62 3.27 -4.88
C SER A 51 -4.15 3.70 -4.80
N TYR A 52 -3.43 3.65 -5.91
CA TYR A 52 -2.04 4.14 -5.96
C TYR A 52 -1.96 5.67 -5.95
N GLU A 53 -3.07 6.35 -6.29
CA GLU A 53 -3.20 7.81 -6.20
C GLU A 53 -3.03 8.34 -4.76
N ASP A 54 -3.24 7.48 -3.74
CA ASP A 54 -3.02 7.84 -2.34
C ASP A 54 -1.52 7.94 -1.98
N GLN A 55 -0.64 7.38 -2.84
CA GLN A 55 0.81 7.36 -2.70
C GLN A 55 1.24 6.88 -1.31
N VAL A 56 0.68 5.74 -0.91
CA VAL A 56 0.93 5.14 0.41
C VAL A 56 2.37 4.65 0.47
N ARG A 57 3.12 5.12 1.47
CA ARG A 57 4.49 4.68 1.75
C ARG A 57 4.48 3.25 2.28
N GLN A 58 5.31 2.42 1.69
CA GLN A 58 5.58 1.06 2.16
C GLN A 58 6.97 1.02 2.78
N VAL A 59 7.10 0.42 3.97
CA VAL A 59 8.38 0.24 4.66
C VAL A 59 9.01 -1.08 4.19
N CYS A 60 10.32 -1.10 4.02
CA CYS A 60 11.09 -2.29 3.65
C CYS A 60 12.28 -2.53 4.59
N ASP A 61 13.05 -3.60 4.37
CA ASP A 61 14.26 -3.88 5.14
C ASP A 61 15.47 -3.18 4.50
N PRO A 62 16.10 -2.19 5.17
CA PRO A 62 17.28 -1.50 4.66
C PRO A 62 18.48 -2.44 4.48
N TYR A 63 18.51 -3.58 5.16
CA TYR A 63 19.60 -4.56 5.11
C TYR A 63 19.33 -5.73 4.18
N GLU A 64 18.25 -5.68 3.39
CA GLU A 64 17.89 -6.73 2.45
C GLU A 64 19.08 -7.09 1.55
N ALA A 65 19.39 -8.38 1.48
CA ALA A 65 20.45 -8.91 0.66
C ALA A 65 20.02 -8.89 -0.82
N LEU A 66 20.97 -8.68 -1.73
CA LEU A 66 20.67 -8.65 -3.16
C LEU A 66 20.12 -10.00 -3.65
N GLU A 67 20.54 -11.12 -3.07
CA GLU A 67 20.04 -12.45 -3.45
C GLU A 67 18.58 -12.69 -3.03
N SER A 68 18.08 -11.98 -2.03
CA SER A 68 16.69 -12.07 -1.57
C SER A 68 15.74 -11.10 -2.25
N TYR A 69 16.27 -10.20 -3.09
CA TYR A 69 15.50 -9.15 -3.72
C TYR A 69 14.39 -9.70 -4.64
N SER A 70 13.20 -9.13 -4.49
CA SER A 70 12.07 -9.32 -5.40
C SER A 70 11.49 -7.96 -5.78
N TYR A 71 11.30 -7.73 -7.09
CA TYR A 71 10.75 -6.48 -7.60
C TYR A 71 9.34 -6.20 -7.01
N PRO A 72 9.16 -5.10 -6.26
CA PRO A 72 7.90 -4.82 -5.56
C PRO A 72 6.89 -4.03 -6.41
N GLY A 73 7.21 -3.76 -7.68
CA GLY A 73 6.32 -3.05 -8.60
C GLY A 73 5.08 -3.85 -8.97
N VAL A 74 4.10 -3.16 -9.55
CA VAL A 74 2.82 -3.72 -9.96
C VAL A 74 2.51 -3.33 -11.39
N GLU A 75 1.67 -4.11 -12.07
CA GLU A 75 1.20 -3.75 -13.41
C GLU A 75 -0.10 -2.93 -13.30
N ILE A 76 -0.11 -1.72 -13.88
CA ILE A 76 -1.30 -0.86 -13.96
C ILE A 76 -1.81 -0.88 -15.39
N SER A 77 -3.00 -1.43 -15.64
CA SER A 77 -3.50 -1.67 -17.00
C SER A 77 -4.12 -0.47 -17.68
N GLU A 78 -4.61 0.52 -16.92
CA GLU A 78 -5.33 1.68 -17.43
C GLU A 78 -4.75 2.98 -16.85
N GLY A 79 -4.75 4.05 -17.65
CA GLY A 79 -4.31 5.37 -17.16
C GLY A 79 -2.81 5.47 -16.87
N LYS A 80 -1.98 4.62 -17.51
CA LYS A 80 -0.52 4.67 -17.37
C LYS A 80 0.03 6.06 -17.68
N ARG A 81 0.89 6.54 -16.80
CA ARG A 81 1.67 7.75 -16.92
C ARG A 81 3.14 7.37 -16.96
N LYS A 82 3.92 8.24 -17.58
CA LYS A 82 5.38 8.19 -17.55
C LYS A 82 5.90 9.21 -16.56
N TYR A 83 7.00 8.85 -15.91
CA TYR A 83 7.61 9.61 -14.84
C TYR A 83 9.10 9.71 -15.07
N THR A 84 9.62 10.92 -14.90
CA THR A 84 11.04 11.14 -14.66
C THR A 84 11.27 11.02 -13.15
N VAL A 85 12.03 10.00 -12.75
CA VAL A 85 12.39 9.73 -11.36
C VAL A 85 13.80 10.22 -11.11
N THR A 86 13.97 11.11 -10.15
CA THR A 86 15.28 11.68 -9.80
C THR A 86 15.65 11.29 -8.37
N LEU A 87 16.78 10.61 -8.23
CA LEU A 87 17.45 10.33 -6.96
C LEU A 87 18.58 11.35 -6.78
N THR A 88 18.67 11.95 -5.60
CA THR A 88 19.80 12.78 -5.18
C THR A 88 20.37 12.25 -3.88
N CYS A 89 21.68 12.16 -3.75
CA CYS A 89 22.33 11.79 -2.49
C CYS A 89 23.65 12.55 -2.29
N GLN A 90 24.01 12.79 -1.03
CA GLN A 90 25.22 13.51 -0.64
C GLN A 90 25.62 13.08 0.76
N PHE A 91 26.92 12.91 0.99
CA PHE A 91 27.46 12.62 2.31
C PHE A 91 28.54 13.60 2.74
N THR A 92 28.74 13.69 4.05
CA THR A 92 29.82 14.45 4.69
C THR A 92 30.48 13.60 5.77
N GLU A 93 31.76 13.84 6.03
CA GLU A 93 32.53 13.16 7.07
C GLU A 93 33.46 14.18 7.74
N ARG A 94 33.34 14.32 9.06
CA ARG A 94 34.11 15.33 9.78
C ARG A 94 35.60 15.04 9.71
N GLY A 95 36.35 15.99 9.11
CA GLY A 95 37.81 15.93 9.05
C GLY A 95 38.34 15.01 7.95
N ALA A 96 37.47 14.45 7.11
CA ALA A 96 37.88 13.75 5.91
C ALA A 96 38.32 14.72 4.81
N VAL A 97 39.19 14.23 3.94
CA VAL A 97 39.47 14.81 2.63
C VAL A 97 38.91 13.87 1.56
N PRO A 98 38.58 14.33 0.33
CA PRO A 98 37.87 13.52 -0.66
C PRO A 98 38.48 12.13 -0.95
N ASP A 99 39.81 11.99 -0.87
CA ASP A 99 40.52 10.73 -1.14
C ASP A 99 40.75 9.85 0.12
N GLU A 100 40.40 10.34 1.31
CA GLU A 100 40.61 9.66 2.60
C GLU A 100 39.30 9.62 3.41
N VAL A 101 38.28 9.01 2.81
CA VAL A 101 36.96 8.81 3.42
C VAL A 101 36.87 7.42 4.05
N TYR A 102 36.44 7.35 5.32
CA TYR A 102 36.23 6.08 6.03
C TYR A 102 34.75 5.65 6.04
N SER A 103 33.84 6.55 5.69
CA SER A 103 32.42 6.28 5.56
C SER A 103 32.14 5.20 4.51
N ARG A 104 31.19 4.34 4.84
CA ARG A 104 30.64 3.26 4.02
C ARG A 104 29.12 3.38 4.01
N PHE A 105 28.62 4.56 3.64
CA PHE A 105 27.21 4.75 3.36
C PHE A 105 26.83 4.02 2.08
N ILE A 106 25.63 3.48 2.08
CA ILE A 106 25.06 2.68 1.02
C ILE A 106 23.68 3.26 0.72
N VAL A 107 23.51 3.77 -0.50
CA VAL A 107 22.22 4.20 -1.03
C VAL A 107 21.80 3.20 -2.10
N LYS A 108 20.59 2.67 -1.98
CA LYS A 108 20.00 1.71 -2.92
C LYS A 108 18.77 2.33 -3.57
N TYR A 109 18.66 2.15 -4.88
CA TYR A 109 17.49 2.51 -5.68
C TYR A 109 17.16 1.37 -6.65
N ILE A 110 15.95 1.33 -7.16
CA ILE A 110 15.59 0.40 -8.24
C ILE A 110 15.89 1.10 -9.58
N GLY A 111 16.41 0.39 -10.56
CA GLY A 111 16.71 0.91 -11.89
C GLY A 111 15.62 0.60 -12.93
N GLU A 112 15.84 1.08 -14.16
CA GLU A 112 14.98 0.76 -15.32
C GLU A 112 14.96 -0.74 -15.65
N ASP A 113 16.05 -1.43 -15.33
CA ASP A 113 16.20 -2.89 -15.46
C ASP A 113 15.46 -3.69 -14.37
N LYS A 114 14.74 -2.98 -13.48
CA LYS A 114 14.01 -3.52 -12.34
C LYS A 114 14.91 -4.21 -11.31
N GLN A 115 16.21 -3.96 -11.32
CA GLN A 115 17.16 -4.43 -10.31
C GLN A 115 17.48 -3.36 -9.29
N ILE A 116 18.07 -3.76 -8.17
CA ILE A 116 18.62 -2.83 -7.18
C ILE A 116 20.00 -2.40 -7.64
N HIS A 117 20.19 -1.09 -7.74
CA HIS A 117 21.49 -0.46 -7.94
C HIS A 117 22.02 0.12 -6.64
N ILE A 118 23.35 0.09 -6.49
CA ILE A 118 24.02 0.52 -5.26
C ILE A 118 24.96 1.69 -5.54
N ILE A 119 24.77 2.77 -4.77
CA ILE A 119 25.68 3.92 -4.71
C ILE A 119 26.39 3.89 -3.34
N GLY A 120 27.72 3.86 -3.35
CA GLY A 120 28.55 3.84 -2.16
C GLY A 120 29.21 5.19 -1.86
N SER A 121 29.56 5.46 -0.60
CA SER A 121 30.42 6.62 -0.26
C SER A 121 31.92 6.35 -0.44
N SER A 122 32.32 5.08 -0.65
CA SER A 122 33.71 4.70 -0.92
C SER A 122 33.79 3.39 -1.68
N THR A 123 34.91 3.15 -2.35
CA THR A 123 35.20 1.91 -3.10
C THR A 123 35.22 0.65 -2.22
N SER A 124 35.23 0.81 -0.89
CA SER A 124 35.12 -0.30 0.05
C SER A 124 33.70 -0.85 0.21
N VAL A 125 32.69 -0.15 -0.34
CA VAL A 125 31.30 -0.62 -0.37
C VAL A 125 31.17 -1.71 -1.44
N SER A 126 30.89 -2.93 -1.01
CA SER A 126 30.73 -4.07 -1.92
C SER A 126 29.48 -3.90 -2.80
N GLY A 127 29.63 -4.17 -4.10
CA GLY A 127 28.54 -4.10 -5.07
C GLY A 127 28.14 -2.68 -5.47
N ALA A 128 28.83 -1.64 -4.99
CA ALA A 128 28.60 -0.28 -5.45
C ALA A 128 29.00 -0.16 -6.94
N GLU A 129 28.06 0.32 -7.75
CA GLU A 129 28.28 0.61 -9.16
C GLU A 129 28.81 2.04 -9.33
N GLU A 130 28.41 2.93 -8.43
CA GLU A 130 28.73 4.35 -8.44
C GLU A 130 29.22 4.79 -7.06
N ILE A 131 30.17 5.72 -7.04
CA ILE A 131 30.79 6.23 -5.80
C ILE A 131 30.52 7.72 -5.68
N MET A 132 29.88 8.13 -4.57
CA MET A 132 29.67 9.54 -4.25
C MET A 132 31.01 10.23 -3.96
N THR A 133 31.07 11.53 -4.28
CA THR A 133 32.17 12.41 -3.87
C THR A 133 31.81 13.11 -2.56
N LEU A 134 32.79 13.22 -1.65
CA LEU A 134 32.63 13.89 -0.36
C LEU A 134 32.11 15.32 -0.55
N GLU A 135 31.03 15.68 0.17
CA GLU A 135 30.39 17.01 0.13
C GLU A 135 29.82 17.44 -1.24
N GLU A 136 29.83 16.58 -2.26
CA GLU A 136 29.23 16.88 -3.57
C GLU A 136 27.92 16.09 -3.76
N PRO A 137 26.84 16.74 -4.21
CA PRO A 137 25.61 16.04 -4.53
C PRO A 137 25.80 15.17 -5.77
N TYR A 138 25.38 13.91 -5.66
CA TYR A 138 25.28 12.97 -6.76
C TYR A 138 23.81 12.83 -7.16
N GLU A 139 23.52 12.84 -8.46
CA GLU A 139 22.17 12.76 -9.01
C GLU A 139 22.07 11.66 -10.07
N VAL A 140 21.00 10.87 -10.00
CA VAL A 140 20.61 9.89 -11.01
C VAL A 140 19.19 10.17 -11.44
N THR A 141 18.95 10.13 -12.75
CA THR A 141 17.60 10.25 -13.31
C THR A 141 17.31 9.03 -14.17
N ILE A 142 16.11 8.46 -14.01
CA ILE A 142 15.61 7.32 -14.78
C ILE A 142 14.19 7.59 -15.25
N GLU A 143 13.79 6.92 -16.32
CA GLU A 143 12.42 6.94 -16.82
C GLU A 143 11.64 5.71 -16.31
N ALA A 144 10.42 5.94 -15.83
CA ALA A 144 9.57 4.92 -15.25
C ALA A 144 8.10 5.09 -15.66
N GLU A 145 7.30 4.04 -15.53
CA GLU A 145 5.85 4.06 -15.77
C GLU A 145 5.06 3.84 -14.47
N SER A 146 3.76 4.18 -14.49
CA SER A 146 2.80 3.79 -13.45
C SER A 146 2.96 2.32 -13.03
N GLY A 147 2.94 2.07 -11.73
CA GLY A 147 3.20 0.77 -11.13
C GLY A 147 4.66 0.53 -10.73
N TYR A 148 5.57 1.40 -11.18
CA TYR A 148 6.96 1.40 -10.76
C TYR A 148 7.11 1.69 -9.26
N PRO A 149 7.97 0.96 -8.52
CA PRO A 149 8.26 1.24 -7.12
C PRO A 149 9.34 2.31 -7.01
N MET A 150 8.95 3.56 -6.73
CA MET A 150 9.89 4.62 -6.36
C MET A 150 10.48 4.30 -4.99
N TYR A 151 11.63 3.62 -5.01
CA TYR A 151 12.27 2.99 -3.86
C TYR A 151 13.53 3.75 -3.44
N LEU A 152 13.68 3.95 -2.13
CA LEU A 152 14.88 4.52 -1.52
C LEU A 152 15.24 3.74 -0.27
N SER A 153 16.46 3.20 -0.24
CA SER A 153 17.07 2.65 0.96
C SER A 153 18.42 3.31 1.24
N VAL A 154 18.65 3.65 2.51
CA VAL A 154 19.91 4.21 3.00
C VAL A 154 20.35 3.45 4.24
N ASN A 155 21.54 2.87 4.19
CA ASN A 155 22.18 2.22 5.32
C ASN A 155 23.69 2.51 5.32
N GLY A 156 24.42 1.88 6.23
CA GLY A 156 25.87 1.86 6.19
C GLY A 156 26.51 2.11 7.53
N THR A 157 27.83 2.22 7.51
CA THR A 157 28.65 2.54 8.68
C THR A 157 29.49 3.77 8.39
N ALA A 158 29.77 4.57 9.41
CA ALA A 158 30.64 5.73 9.28
C ALA A 158 31.32 6.07 10.60
N PRO A 159 32.39 6.89 10.56
CA PRO A 159 32.92 7.52 11.76
C PRO A 159 31.92 8.49 12.38
N ARG A 160 32.18 8.84 13.63
CA ARG A 160 31.45 9.89 14.35
C ARG A 160 31.36 11.20 13.54
N GLU A 161 30.19 11.80 13.58
CA GLU A 161 29.85 13.08 12.94
C GLU A 161 29.90 13.05 11.41
N SER A 162 29.71 11.87 10.84
CA SER A 162 29.45 11.69 9.41
C SER A 162 27.95 11.73 9.14
N ASN A 163 27.56 12.31 8.01
CA ASN A 163 26.17 12.49 7.62
C ASN A 163 25.94 11.96 6.22
N ILE A 164 24.73 11.45 5.97
CA ILE A 164 24.24 11.10 4.65
C ILE A 164 22.85 11.69 4.49
N THR A 165 22.62 12.33 3.35
CA THR A 165 21.29 12.75 2.90
C THR A 165 20.99 12.08 1.58
N ALA A 166 19.75 11.64 1.41
CA ALA A 166 19.27 11.12 0.14
C ALA A 166 17.78 11.45 -0.02
N SER A 167 17.37 11.69 -1.26
CA SER A 167 15.97 11.75 -1.61
C SER A 167 15.70 11.21 -3.01
N ILE A 168 14.49 10.70 -3.21
CA ILE A 168 13.98 10.29 -4.51
C ILE A 168 12.60 10.92 -4.73
N ARG A 169 12.41 11.47 -5.92
CA ARG A 169 11.17 12.12 -6.35
C ARG A 169 10.79 11.66 -7.75
N ALA A 170 9.51 11.73 -8.06
CA ALA A 170 9.01 11.44 -9.40
C ALA A 170 8.06 12.56 -9.85
N VAL A 171 8.22 12.97 -11.10
CA VAL A 171 7.37 13.96 -11.77
C VAL A 171 6.83 13.33 -13.04
N SER A 172 5.51 13.37 -13.22
CA SER A 172 4.90 12.86 -14.46
C SER A 172 5.27 13.73 -15.66
N GLU A 173 5.34 13.14 -16.86
CA GLU A 173 5.61 13.87 -18.11
C GLU A 173 4.62 15.02 -18.36
N ASP A 174 3.36 14.87 -17.93
CA ASP A 174 2.34 15.92 -18.03
C ASP A 174 2.51 17.05 -17.00
N GLY A 175 3.41 16.87 -16.02
CA GLY A 175 3.67 17.81 -14.92
C GLY A 175 2.52 17.98 -13.92
N LEU A 176 1.45 17.19 -14.05
CA LEU A 176 0.23 17.32 -13.25
C LEU A 176 0.29 16.49 -11.96
N THR A 177 1.00 15.36 -11.99
CA THR A 177 1.12 14.45 -10.86
C THR A 177 2.53 14.54 -10.28
N VAL A 178 2.63 15.19 -9.11
CA VAL A 178 3.84 15.20 -8.30
C VAL A 178 3.71 14.13 -7.22
N VAL A 179 4.66 13.21 -7.20
CA VAL A 179 4.71 12.13 -6.22
C VAL A 179 5.43 12.63 -4.96
N LYS A 180 4.92 12.26 -3.79
CA LYS A 180 5.51 12.59 -2.48
C LYS A 180 6.96 12.13 -2.46
N GLU A 181 7.88 13.07 -2.28
CA GLU A 181 9.30 12.79 -2.12
C GLU A 181 9.53 11.83 -0.93
N LEU A 182 10.37 10.82 -1.15
CA LEU A 182 10.98 10.05 -0.07
C LEU A 182 12.32 10.69 0.22
N LYS A 183 12.55 11.08 1.46
CA LYS A 183 13.75 11.82 1.87
C LYS A 183 14.19 11.37 3.25
N VAL A 184 15.50 11.22 3.40
CA VAL A 184 16.13 10.86 4.65
C VAL A 184 17.41 11.68 4.86
N SER A 185 17.65 12.06 6.10
CA SER A 185 18.92 12.59 6.58
C SER A 185 19.33 11.80 7.82
N GLN A 186 20.50 11.19 7.79
CA GLN A 186 21.03 10.38 8.89
C GLN A 186 22.42 10.83 9.29
N THR A 187 22.66 10.80 10.59
CA THR A 187 23.95 11.11 11.19
C THR A 187 24.42 9.92 12.02
N GLN A 188 25.69 9.56 11.85
CA GLN A 188 26.38 8.69 12.78
C GLN A 188 26.94 9.57 13.90
N ASN A 189 26.53 9.32 15.16
CA ASN A 189 26.98 10.08 16.34
C ASN A 189 27.70 9.22 17.39
N ARG A 190 27.93 7.94 17.12
CA ARG A 190 28.57 7.00 18.05
C ARG A 190 30.08 7.02 17.85
N GLU A 191 30.82 6.79 18.92
CA GLU A 191 32.28 6.76 18.85
C GLU A 191 32.78 5.59 17.98
N GLY A 192 33.79 5.86 17.15
CA GLY A 192 34.36 4.87 16.23
C GLY A 192 33.55 4.68 14.94
N GLN A 193 33.90 3.63 14.20
CA GLN A 193 33.15 3.19 13.02
C GLN A 193 31.93 2.38 13.49
N ASP A 194 30.72 2.92 13.31
CA ASP A 194 29.47 2.24 13.68
C ASP A 194 28.38 2.52 12.63
N TYR A 195 27.27 1.79 12.73
CA TYR A 195 26.11 1.97 11.87
C TYR A 195 25.43 3.33 12.09
N ILE A 196 24.77 3.82 11.05
CA ILE A 196 23.84 4.94 11.19
C ILE A 196 22.71 4.58 12.15
N SER A 197 22.23 5.59 12.90
CA SER A 197 21.30 5.37 14.00
C SER A 197 19.94 4.85 13.55
N GLN A 198 19.47 5.29 12.39
CA GLN A 198 18.17 4.91 11.82
C GLN A 198 18.32 4.66 10.31
N PRO A 199 18.72 3.43 9.91
CA PRO A 199 18.65 3.01 8.53
C PRO A 199 17.24 3.20 7.97
N PHE A 200 17.15 3.59 6.71
CA PHE A 200 15.90 3.96 6.05
C PHE A 200 15.63 3.04 4.88
N CYS A 201 14.39 2.60 4.71
CA CYS A 201 13.94 1.87 3.54
C CYS A 201 12.44 2.09 3.36
N GLU A 202 12.08 2.84 2.34
CA GLU A 202 10.68 3.04 1.95
C GLU A 202 10.53 3.03 0.43
N TYR A 203 9.33 2.72 -0.05
CA TYR A 203 8.95 2.91 -1.43
C TYR A 203 7.50 3.36 -1.59
N ILE A 204 7.21 4.02 -2.71
CA ILE A 204 5.86 4.36 -3.16
C ILE A 204 5.66 3.76 -4.55
N ILE A 205 4.54 3.09 -4.77
CA ILE A 205 4.13 2.67 -6.12
C ILE A 205 3.62 3.90 -6.86
N LEU A 206 4.23 4.21 -8.00
CA LEU A 206 3.83 5.32 -8.85
C LEU A 206 2.40 5.08 -9.39
N PRO A 207 1.50 6.07 -9.29
CA PRO A 207 0.10 5.92 -9.70
C PRO A 207 -0.11 5.80 -11.21
#